data_AF-A0A1F4Y0F9-F1
#
_entry.id   AF-A0A1F4Y0F9-F1
#
_cell.length_a   1.000
_cell.length_b   1.000
_cell.length_c   1.000
_cell.angle_alpha   90.00
_cell.angle_beta   90.00
_cell.angle_gamma   90.00
#
_symmetry.space_group_name_H-M   'P 1'
#
loop_
_entity.id
_entity.type
_entity.pdbx_description
1 polymer ?
#
loop_
_entity_poly.entity_id
_entity_poly.type
_entity_poly.pdbx_seq_one_letter_code
_entity_poly.pdbx_strand_id
1 'polypeptide(L)'
;MNKQKNLRAPNAAVPELQRQQGERLKKLRLHRGFKTASDAARKFEIAGPTYLAHENGTRAIRTHIAEYYAKELGSSASWILHGEGAATVDGSEFGPRSFTVVSGDDLVAEVASVLSKLEGAASKLTPAAKAMILSGLERTKGLLSS
;
A
#
# COMPACT_ATOMS: atom_id res chain seq x y z
N MET A 1 -4.08 -50.18 -19.86
CA MET A 1 -4.84 -49.16 -20.61
C MET A 1 -6.02 -48.73 -19.77
N ASN A 2 -5.97 -47.55 -19.13
CA ASN A 2 -7.19 -46.80 -18.82
C ASN A 2 -6.82 -45.33 -18.54
N LYS A 3 -6.64 -44.56 -19.63
CA LYS A 3 -6.56 -43.11 -19.56
C LYS A 3 -8.00 -42.61 -19.36
N GLN A 4 -8.42 -42.46 -18.10
CA GLN A 4 -9.62 -41.70 -17.79
C GLN A 4 -9.36 -40.27 -18.24
N LYS A 5 -9.84 -39.97 -19.46
CA LYS A 5 -9.95 -38.64 -20.02
C LYS A 5 -10.84 -37.84 -19.07
N ASN A 6 -10.21 -37.10 -18.18
CA ASN A 6 -10.89 -36.09 -17.38
C ASN A 6 -11.23 -34.94 -18.33
N LEU A 7 -12.38 -35.07 -18.99
CA LEU A 7 -12.99 -34.04 -19.84
C LEU A 7 -13.45 -32.89 -18.92
N ARG A 8 -12.49 -32.09 -18.43
CA ARG A 8 -12.78 -30.80 -17.82
C ARG A 8 -13.06 -29.83 -18.97
N ALA A 9 -14.28 -29.29 -19.00
CA ALA A 9 -14.78 -28.33 -19.99
C ALA A 9 -13.73 -27.24 -20.32
N PRO A 10 -13.75 -26.64 -21.52
CA PRO A 10 -12.76 -25.65 -21.95
C PRO A 10 -12.89 -24.39 -21.08
N ASN A 11 -12.02 -24.31 -20.08
CA ASN A 11 -12.14 -23.35 -19.01
C ASN A 11 -11.10 -22.24 -19.21
N ALA A 12 -11.33 -21.36 -20.18
CA ALA A 12 -10.49 -20.17 -20.34
C ALA A 12 -10.75 -19.12 -19.24
N ALA A 13 -11.96 -19.12 -18.65
CA ALA A 13 -12.38 -18.13 -17.64
C ALA A 13 -11.83 -18.38 -16.23
N VAL A 14 -11.61 -19.65 -15.81
CA VAL A 14 -11.05 -19.94 -14.48
C VAL A 14 -9.56 -19.58 -14.36
N PRO A 15 -8.69 -19.80 -15.36
CA PRO A 15 -7.36 -19.24 -15.37
C PRO A 15 -7.38 -17.72 -15.22
N GLU A 16 -8.31 -17.03 -15.90
CA GLU A 16 -8.42 -15.57 -15.80
C GLU A 16 -8.82 -15.12 -14.39
N LEU A 17 -9.82 -15.77 -13.78
CA LEU A 17 -10.19 -15.49 -12.38
C LEU A 17 -9.00 -15.67 -11.42
N GLN A 18 -8.24 -16.75 -11.57
CA GLN A 18 -7.08 -17.02 -10.71
C GLN A 18 -5.97 -15.98 -10.91
N ARG A 19 -5.74 -15.53 -12.15
CA ARG A 19 -4.81 -14.44 -12.44
C ARG A 19 -5.27 -13.14 -11.80
N GLN A 20 -6.55 -12.80 -11.88
CA GLN A 20 -7.09 -11.59 -11.24
C GLN A 20 -6.95 -11.62 -9.72
N GLN A 21 -7.21 -12.78 -9.10
CA GLN A 21 -6.97 -12.98 -7.67
C GLN A 21 -5.49 -12.82 -7.31
N GLY A 22 -4.60 -13.40 -8.13
CA GLY A 22 -3.15 -13.26 -7.98
C GLY A 22 -2.67 -11.81 -8.11
N GLU A 23 -3.18 -11.06 -9.09
CA GLU A 23 -2.88 -9.63 -9.26
C GLU A 23 -3.34 -8.79 -8.06
N ARG A 24 -4.51 -9.09 -7.48
CA ARG A 24 -4.97 -8.44 -6.25
C ARG A 24 -4.06 -8.78 -5.06
N LEU A 25 -3.66 -10.05 -4.92
CA LEU A 25 -2.70 -10.45 -3.88
C LEU A 25 -1.34 -9.75 -4.03
N LYS A 26 -0.85 -9.62 -5.27
CA LYS A 26 0.38 -8.89 -5.59
C LYS A 26 0.30 -7.41 -5.22
N LYS A 27 -0.83 -6.76 -5.52
CA LYS A 27 -1.09 -5.38 -5.11
C LYS A 27 -0.97 -5.22 -3.60
N LEU A 28 -1.60 -6.11 -2.82
CA LEU A 28 -1.49 -6.16 -1.36
C LEU A 28 -0.07 -6.32 -0.85
N ARG A 29 0.67 -7.26 -1.43
CA ARG A 29 2.06 -7.48 -1.09
C ARG A 29 2.90 -6.21 -1.27
N LEU A 30 2.78 -5.55 -2.42
CA LEU A 30 3.54 -4.35 -2.73
C LEU A 30 3.15 -3.18 -1.83
N HIS A 31 1.86 -3.01 -1.56
CA HIS A 31 1.37 -1.98 -0.64
C HIS A 31 1.92 -2.15 0.78
N ARG A 32 2.04 -3.40 1.25
CA ARG A 32 2.64 -3.74 2.54
C ARG A 32 4.17 -3.64 2.57
N GLY A 33 4.80 -3.27 1.46
CA GLY A 33 6.24 -3.02 1.37
C GLY A 33 7.10 -4.25 1.08
N PHE A 34 6.51 -5.40 0.79
CA PHE A 34 7.27 -6.59 0.40
C PHE A 34 7.70 -6.48 -1.06
N LYS A 35 9.02 -6.41 -1.30
CA LYS A 35 9.59 -6.26 -2.65
C LYS A 35 9.36 -7.48 -3.51
N THR A 36 9.54 -8.67 -2.94
CA THR A 36 9.40 -9.95 -3.66
C THR A 36 8.35 -10.86 -3.04
N ALA A 37 7.81 -11.78 -3.85
CA ALA A 37 6.92 -12.84 -3.38
C ALA A 37 7.61 -13.75 -2.34
N SER A 38 8.92 -13.97 -2.49
CA SER A 38 9.72 -14.74 -1.54
C SER A 38 9.88 -14.02 -0.19
N ASP A 39 9.95 -12.68 -0.17
CA ASP A 39 9.97 -11.92 1.09
C ASP A 39 8.66 -12.07 1.86
N ALA A 40 7.54 -11.94 1.16
CA ALA A 40 6.22 -12.15 1.73
C ALA A 40 6.05 -13.59 2.24
N ALA A 41 6.41 -14.59 1.42
CA ALA A 41 6.31 -16.00 1.81
C ALA A 41 7.15 -16.34 3.06
N ARG A 42 8.37 -15.80 3.17
CA ARG A 42 9.21 -15.94 4.37
C ARG A 42 8.56 -15.31 5.59
N LYS A 43 7.97 -14.11 5.44
CA LYS A 43 7.28 -13.42 6.53
C LYS A 43 6.03 -14.17 6.98
N PHE A 44 5.33 -14.81 6.05
CA PHE A 44 4.13 -15.60 6.31
C PHE A 44 4.45 -17.06 6.68
N GLU A 45 5.72 -17.43 6.79
CA GLU A 45 6.13 -18.79 7.14
C GLU A 45 5.52 -19.88 6.24
N ILE A 46 5.32 -19.56 4.95
CA ILE A 46 4.82 -20.49 3.94
C ILE A 46 5.88 -20.76 2.86
N ALA A 47 5.75 -21.89 2.18
CA ALA A 47 6.64 -22.22 1.08
C ALA A 47 6.55 -21.18 -0.05
N GLY A 48 7.70 -20.63 -0.45
CA GLY A 48 7.81 -19.64 -1.53
C GLY A 48 7.09 -20.04 -2.83
N PRO A 49 7.26 -21.28 -3.34
CA PRO A 49 6.54 -21.74 -4.52
C PRO A 49 5.01 -21.75 -4.36
N THR A 50 4.50 -22.01 -3.15
CA THR A 50 3.06 -22.00 -2.86
C THR A 50 2.50 -20.58 -2.97
N TYR A 51 3.17 -19.61 -2.34
CA TYR A 51 2.76 -18.22 -2.43
C TYR A 51 2.85 -17.69 -3.86
N LEU A 52 3.95 -18.00 -4.56
CA LEU A 52 4.16 -17.61 -5.95
C LEU A 52 3.11 -18.22 -6.90
N ALA A 53 2.66 -19.45 -6.66
CA ALA A 53 1.59 -20.08 -7.46
C ALA A 53 0.24 -19.37 -7.30
N HIS A 54 -0.07 -18.89 -6.09
CA HIS A 54 -1.27 -18.07 -5.85
C HIS A 54 -1.13 -16.67 -6.49
N GLU A 55 0.03 -16.02 -6.34
CA GLU A 55 0.28 -14.70 -6.92
C GLU A 55 0.28 -14.73 -8.46
N ASN A 56 0.82 -15.79 -9.07
CA ASN A 56 0.81 -15.97 -10.53
C ASN A 56 -0.53 -16.47 -11.09
N GLY A 57 -1.48 -16.83 -10.22
CA GLY A 57 -2.76 -17.40 -10.62
C GLY A 57 -2.66 -18.79 -11.27
N THR A 58 -1.58 -19.54 -11.04
CA THR A 58 -1.46 -20.93 -11.52
C THR A 58 -2.19 -21.91 -10.59
N ARG A 59 -2.53 -21.46 -9.38
CA ARG A 59 -3.32 -22.19 -8.40
C ARG A 59 -4.43 -21.28 -7.86
N ALA A 60 -5.64 -21.83 -7.74
CA ALA A 60 -6.77 -21.16 -7.11
C ALA A 60 -6.51 -20.87 -5.61
N ILE A 61 -6.87 -19.66 -5.19
CA ILE A 61 -6.84 -19.25 -3.79
C ILE A 61 -8.14 -19.70 -3.13
N ARG A 62 -8.05 -20.58 -2.13
CA ARG A 62 -9.21 -21.01 -1.34
C ARG A 62 -9.56 -19.94 -0.31
N THR A 63 -10.82 -19.88 0.13
CA THR A 63 -11.31 -18.87 1.08
C THR A 63 -10.46 -18.77 2.35
N HIS A 64 -10.17 -19.89 3.02
CA HIS A 64 -9.33 -19.87 4.22
C HIS A 64 -7.89 -19.36 3.98
N ILE A 65 -7.36 -19.55 2.76
CA ILE A 65 -6.04 -19.01 2.38
C ILE A 65 -6.15 -17.51 2.10
N ALA A 66 -7.23 -17.07 1.46
CA ALA A 66 -7.50 -15.64 1.25
C ALA A 66 -7.67 -14.90 2.58
N GLU A 67 -8.36 -15.48 3.56
CA GLU A 67 -8.50 -14.95 4.91
C GLU A 67 -7.16 -14.82 5.62
N TYR A 68 -6.31 -15.85 5.50
CA TYR A 68 -4.96 -15.82 6.02
C TYR A 68 -4.14 -14.67 5.41
N TYR A 69 -4.12 -14.54 4.08
CA TYR A 69 -3.44 -13.43 3.41
C TYR A 69 -4.03 -12.06 3.77
N ALA A 70 -5.35 -11.97 3.87
CA ALA A 70 -6.04 -10.76 4.27
C ALA A 70 -5.60 -10.28 5.66
N LYS A 71 -5.42 -11.21 6.62
CA LYS A 71 -4.93 -10.89 7.96
C LYS A 71 -3.49 -10.35 7.92
N GLU A 72 -2.59 -11.05 7.23
CA GLU A 72 -1.17 -10.66 7.16
C GLU A 72 -0.93 -9.38 6.37
N LEU A 73 -1.78 -9.12 5.36
CA LEU A 73 -1.70 -7.95 4.48
C LEU A 73 -2.70 -6.85 4.84
N GLY A 74 -3.39 -6.98 5.98
CA GLY A 74 -4.45 -6.09 6.47
C GLY A 74 -5.43 -5.63 5.38
N SER A 75 -6.13 -6.59 4.82
CA SER A 75 -7.16 -6.47 3.78
C SER A 75 -8.35 -7.37 4.11
N SER A 76 -9.22 -7.65 3.15
CA SER A 76 -10.32 -8.59 3.27
C SER A 76 -10.20 -9.75 2.25
N ALA A 77 -10.68 -10.92 2.64
CA ALA A 77 -10.75 -12.07 1.73
C ALA A 77 -11.67 -11.79 0.53
N SER A 78 -12.75 -11.03 0.75
CA SER A 78 -13.67 -10.62 -0.32
C SER A 78 -12.96 -9.78 -1.37
N TRP A 79 -12.10 -8.85 -0.94
CA TRP A 79 -11.31 -8.06 -1.86
C TRP A 79 -10.30 -8.91 -2.62
N ILE A 80 -9.59 -9.84 -1.98
CA ILE A 80 -8.66 -10.74 -2.68
C ILE A 80 -9.39 -11.61 -3.71
N LEU A 81 -10.51 -12.22 -3.34
CA LEU A 81 -11.20 -13.21 -4.17
C LEU A 81 -12.04 -12.59 -5.28
N HIS A 82 -12.71 -11.48 -4.99
CA HIS A 82 -13.74 -10.88 -5.84
C HIS A 82 -13.47 -9.41 -6.19
N GLY A 83 -12.58 -8.73 -5.46
CA GLY A 83 -12.33 -7.30 -5.64
C GLY A 83 -13.40 -6.41 -5.00
N GLU A 84 -14.22 -6.98 -4.12
CA GLU A 84 -15.33 -6.29 -3.46
C GLU A 84 -14.89 -5.66 -2.13
N GLY A 85 -15.43 -4.48 -1.83
CA GLY A 85 -15.17 -3.75 -0.60
C GLY A 85 -13.83 -3.01 -0.57
N ALA A 86 -13.46 -2.51 0.62
CA ALA A 86 -12.22 -1.79 0.81
C ALA A 86 -11.00 -2.73 0.67
N ALA A 87 -10.01 -2.25 -0.06
CA ALA A 87 -8.80 -2.98 -0.36
C ALA A 87 -7.86 -3.13 0.84
N THR A 88 -7.96 -2.24 1.83
CA THR A 88 -7.29 -2.33 3.13
C THR A 88 -8.30 -2.05 4.23
N VAL A 89 -8.08 -2.62 5.41
CA VAL A 89 -8.97 -2.45 6.57
C VAL A 89 -8.72 -1.17 7.36
N ASP A 90 -7.56 -0.53 7.15
CA ASP A 90 -7.12 0.68 7.86
C ASP A 90 -7.48 1.98 7.11
N GLY A 91 -8.25 1.88 6.02
CA GLY A 91 -8.67 3.04 5.21
C GLY A 91 -7.56 3.61 4.32
N SER A 92 -6.38 2.98 4.27
CA SER A 92 -5.35 3.29 3.27
C SER A 92 -5.77 2.74 1.92
N GLU A 93 -6.66 3.44 1.21
CA GLU A 93 -7.16 2.96 -0.07
C GLU A 93 -6.01 2.60 -1.02
N PHE A 94 -6.24 1.55 -1.82
CA PHE A 94 -5.51 1.27 -3.06
C PHE A 94 -5.81 2.35 -4.12
N GLY A 95 -5.71 3.62 -3.75
CA GLY A 95 -5.52 4.67 -4.73
C GLY A 95 -4.11 4.56 -5.31
N PRO A 96 -3.82 5.16 -6.47
CA PRO A 96 -2.47 5.67 -6.67
C PRO A 96 -2.10 6.37 -5.37
N ARG A 97 -0.84 6.29 -4.90
CA ARG A 97 -0.40 7.25 -3.86
C ARG A 97 -0.90 8.58 -4.39
N SER A 98 -1.89 9.18 -3.74
CA SER A 98 -2.19 10.56 -3.95
C SER A 98 -0.95 11.23 -3.35
N PHE A 99 0.12 11.28 -4.13
CA PHE A 99 0.70 12.57 -4.33
C PHE A 99 -0.48 13.37 -4.85
N THR A 100 -1.18 14.05 -3.94
CA THR A 100 -1.88 15.26 -4.35
C THR A 100 -0.81 15.96 -5.18
N VAL A 101 -1.05 16.17 -6.47
CA VAL A 101 -0.29 17.16 -7.20
C VAL A 101 -0.69 18.46 -6.52
N VAL A 102 0.04 18.76 -5.45
CA VAL A 102 0.06 20.02 -4.76
C VAL A 102 0.63 20.93 -5.83
N SER A 103 -0.17 21.84 -6.38
CA SER A 103 0.38 22.91 -7.20
C SER A 103 1.51 23.57 -6.41
N GLY A 104 2.51 24.17 -7.07
CA GLY A 104 3.57 24.89 -6.35
C GLY A 104 3.01 25.84 -5.28
N ASP A 105 1.86 26.44 -5.58
CA ASP A 105 1.11 27.34 -4.70
C ASP A 105 0.53 26.65 -3.45
N ASP A 106 0.02 25.43 -3.59
CA ASP A 106 -0.53 24.65 -2.47
C ASP A 106 0.59 24.23 -1.49
N LEU A 107 1.82 24.05 -1.99
CA LEU A 107 2.98 23.68 -1.16
C LEU A 107 3.45 24.89 -0.37
N VAL A 108 3.45 26.08 -0.98
CA VAL A 108 3.77 27.34 -0.31
C VAL A 108 2.77 27.61 0.82
N ALA A 109 1.47 27.36 0.58
CA ALA A 109 0.43 27.52 1.60
C ALA A 109 0.60 26.56 2.79
N GLU A 110 0.89 25.29 2.53
CA GLU A 110 1.10 24.29 3.59
C GLU A 110 2.38 24.58 4.38
N VAL A 111 3.46 24.96 3.71
CA VAL A 111 4.71 25.39 4.37
C VAL A 111 4.43 26.62 5.25
N ALA A 112 3.76 27.66 4.74
CA ALA A 112 3.40 28.84 5.52
C ALA A 112 2.57 28.51 6.78
N SER A 113 1.61 27.59 6.66
CA SER A 113 0.81 27.07 7.78
C SER A 113 1.68 26.41 8.85
N VAL A 114 2.66 25.59 8.45
CA VAL A 114 3.61 24.94 9.36
C VAL A 114 4.54 25.95 10.03
N LEU A 115 5.03 26.96 9.29
CA LEU A 115 5.87 28.02 9.87
C LEU A 115 5.09 28.82 10.94
N SER A 116 3.82 29.15 10.68
CA SER A 116 2.98 29.86 11.66
C SER A 116 2.77 29.04 12.95
N LYS A 117 2.52 27.73 12.81
CA LYS A 117 2.42 26.81 13.96
C LYS A 117 3.73 26.74 14.74
N LEU A 118 4.87 26.73 14.05
CA LEU A 118 6.21 26.73 14.67
C LEU A 118 6.52 28.04 15.41
N GLU A 119 6.11 29.20 14.90
CA GLU A 119 6.24 30.48 15.60
C GLU A 119 5.41 30.50 16.89
N GLY A 120 4.18 30.00 16.81
CA GLY A 120 3.31 29.84 17.98
C GLY A 120 3.93 28.91 19.03
N ALA A 121 4.58 27.83 18.62
CA ALA A 121 5.30 26.93 19.52
C ALA A 121 6.58 27.58 20.10
N ALA A 122 7.34 28.30 19.27
CA ALA A 122 8.57 28.98 19.67
C ALA A 122 8.33 30.13 20.64
N SER A 123 7.11 30.70 20.67
CA SER A 123 6.71 31.70 21.67
C SER A 123 6.81 31.20 23.12
N LYS A 124 6.73 29.87 23.32
CA LYS A 124 6.80 29.21 24.62
C LYS A 124 8.22 28.79 25.03
N LEU A 125 9.21 29.01 24.16
CA LEU A 125 10.61 28.67 24.40
C LEU A 125 11.36 29.80 25.10
N THR A 126 12.51 29.46 25.70
CA THR A 126 13.42 30.46 26.30
C THR A 126 13.93 31.45 25.24
N PRO A 127 14.29 32.69 25.63
CA PRO A 127 14.70 33.73 24.67
C PRO A 127 15.83 33.29 23.73
N ALA A 128 16.80 32.53 24.23
CA ALA A 128 17.92 32.03 23.45
C ALA A 128 17.50 30.97 22.41
N ALA A 129 16.66 30.00 22.81
CA ALA A 129 16.15 28.97 21.90
C ALA A 129 15.20 29.55 20.85
N LYS A 130 14.40 30.55 21.25
CA LYS A 130 13.48 31.28 20.36
C LYS A 130 14.24 32.05 19.28
N ALA A 131 15.34 32.73 19.62
CA ALA A 131 16.16 33.48 18.67
C ALA A 131 16.84 32.57 17.62
N MET A 132 17.34 31.40 18.04
CA MET A 132 17.95 30.43 17.12
C MET A 132 16.97 29.94 16.06
N ILE A 133 15.76 29.56 16.47
CA ILE A 133 14.71 29.02 15.58
C ILE A 133 14.17 30.11 14.64
N LEU A 134 13.85 31.30 15.16
CA LEU A 134 13.33 32.41 14.36
C LEU A 134 14.31 32.86 13.28
N SER A 135 15.63 32.88 13.57
CA SER A 135 16.64 33.24 12.57
C SER A 135 16.68 32.26 11.39
N GLY A 136 16.44 30.97 11.64
CA GLY A 136 16.34 29.94 10.60
C GLY A 136 15.07 30.10 9.78
N LEU A 137 13.96 30.41 10.46
CA LEU A 137 12.65 30.58 9.86
C LEU A 137 12.62 31.75 8.86
N GLU A 138 13.19 32.90 9.23
CA GLU A 138 13.23 34.08 8.36
C GLU A 138 14.04 33.84 7.08
N ARG A 139 15.13 33.05 7.17
CA ARG A 139 15.86 32.62 5.96
C ARG A 139 14.96 31.78 5.05
N THR A 140 14.18 30.84 5.60
CA THR A 140 13.27 30.00 4.80
C THR A 140 12.14 30.78 4.14
N LYS A 141 11.58 31.81 4.81
CA LYS A 141 10.56 32.68 4.21
C LYS A 141 11.12 33.50 3.04
N GLY A 142 12.35 34.00 3.17
CA GLY A 142 13.02 34.76 2.10
C GLY A 142 13.19 33.95 0.81
N LEU A 143 13.39 32.63 0.91
CA LEU A 143 13.47 31.73 -0.25
C LEU A 143 12.11 31.45 -0.91
N LEU A 144 10.99 31.63 -0.20
CA LEU A 144 9.64 31.36 -0.71
C LEU A 144 8.99 32.58 -1.39
N SER A 145 9.52 33.79 -1.13
CA SER A 145 9.02 35.04 -1.72
C SER A 145 9.80 35.53 -2.95
N SER A 146 10.77 34.75 -3.46
CA SER A 146 11.56 35.06 -4.68
C SER A 146 11.08 34.24 -5.87
#